data_AF-E6LNK2-F1
#
_entry.id   AF-E6LNK2-F1
#
_cell.length_a   1.000
_cell.length_b   1.000
_cell.length_c   1.000
_cell.angle_alpha   90.00
_cell.angle_beta   90.00
_cell.angle_gamma   90.00
#
_symmetry.space_group_name_H-M   'P 1'
#
loop_
_entity.id
_entity.type
_entity.pdbx_description
1 polymer ?
#
loop_
_entity_poly.entity_id
_entity_poly.type
_entity_poly.pdbx_seq_one_letter_code
_entity_poly.pdbx_strand_id
1 'polypeptide(L)'
;MYCCSHSFYIFASGINIDKLVWVLGAAILTVALSRVKRRNNISVFISGFFFGGVFEYLCSVFTEVFFGMKFWDYSYMPFNIDGRTNLLFMFFWGIVALVWFRFIYPPISKTIEKIPPVTGTVLAFIITAFFICNGIVTSMVMIRTTGRKEQPVARNVIEQFIDDEYPNDVVRKLWPNMDFLEE
;
A
#
# COMPACT_ATOMS: atom_id res chain seq x y z
N MET A 1 11.81 14.67 -23.46
CA MET A 1 10.61 14.64 -22.60
C MET A 1 9.91 13.28 -22.63
N TYR A 2 9.62 12.69 -23.79
CA TYR A 2 8.90 11.39 -23.90
C TYR A 2 9.45 10.21 -23.06
N CYS A 3 10.78 10.05 -22.93
CA CYS A 3 11.33 8.96 -22.10
C CYS A 3 11.09 9.18 -20.59
N CYS A 4 11.11 10.43 -20.13
CA CYS A 4 10.87 10.78 -18.72
C CYS A 4 9.38 10.67 -18.39
N SER A 5 8.52 11.18 -19.27
CA SER A 5 7.05 11.02 -19.25
C SER A 5 6.64 9.54 -19.23
N HIS A 6 7.21 8.70 -20.10
CA HIS A 6 6.89 7.27 -20.14
C HIS A 6 7.38 6.51 -18.89
N SER A 7 8.58 6.81 -18.38
CA SER A 7 9.04 6.26 -17.10
C SER A 7 8.14 6.69 -15.95
N PHE A 8 7.73 7.96 -15.90
CA PHE A 8 6.80 8.46 -14.88
C PHE A 8 5.46 7.75 -14.96
N TYR A 9 4.89 7.59 -16.18
CA TYR A 9 3.68 6.80 -16.41
C TYR A 9 3.83 5.38 -15.86
N ILE A 10 4.95 4.69 -16.13
CA ILE A 10 5.20 3.35 -15.58
C ILE A 10 5.29 3.36 -14.05
N PHE A 11 5.86 4.40 -13.44
CA PHE A 11 5.88 4.54 -11.98
C PHE A 11 4.48 4.76 -11.42
N ALA A 12 3.72 5.75 -11.90
CA ALA A 12 2.40 6.05 -11.36
C ALA A 12 1.34 4.99 -11.72
N SER A 13 1.43 4.33 -12.88
CA SER A 13 0.47 3.30 -13.32
C SER A 13 0.86 1.87 -12.93
N GLY A 14 2.15 1.63 -12.65
CA GLY A 14 2.66 0.28 -12.43
C GLY A 14 2.32 -0.29 -11.06
N ILE A 15 2.22 0.56 -10.02
CA ILE A 15 1.93 0.12 -8.65
C ILE A 15 1.08 1.18 -7.96
N ASN A 16 -0.19 0.87 -7.76
CA ASN A 16 -1.08 1.75 -7.00
C ASN A 16 -0.64 1.82 -5.53
N ILE A 17 -0.86 2.97 -4.89
CA ILE A 17 -0.46 3.21 -3.49
C ILE A 17 -1.14 2.23 -2.50
N ASP A 18 -2.32 1.72 -2.83
CA ASP A 18 -2.95 0.62 -2.08
C ASP A 18 -2.07 -0.63 -2.07
N LYS A 19 -1.44 -0.98 -3.19
CA LYS A 19 -0.53 -2.14 -3.26
C LYS A 19 0.72 -1.93 -2.42
N LEU A 20 1.26 -0.71 -2.40
CA LEU A 20 2.39 -0.34 -1.54
C LEU A 20 2.05 -0.54 -0.06
N VAL A 21 0.88 -0.07 0.36
CA VAL A 21 0.35 -0.30 1.71
C VAL A 21 0.29 -1.80 2.02
N TRP A 22 -0.31 -2.61 1.14
CA TRP A 22 -0.43 -4.04 1.38
C TRP A 22 0.92 -4.76 1.43
N VAL A 23 1.88 -4.36 0.60
CA VAL A 23 3.25 -4.91 0.62
C VAL A 23 3.97 -4.56 1.92
N LEU A 24 3.87 -3.30 2.37
CA LEU A 24 4.42 -2.88 3.67
C LEU A 24 3.74 -3.62 4.82
N GLY A 25 2.42 -3.77 4.78
CA GLY A 25 1.64 -4.54 5.75
C GLY A 25 2.11 -5.99 5.83
N ALA A 26 2.31 -6.65 4.68
CA ALA A 26 2.83 -8.02 4.63
C ALA A 26 4.26 -8.14 5.17
N ALA A 27 5.12 -7.14 4.90
CA ALA A 27 6.48 -7.11 5.42
C ALA A 27 6.51 -6.94 6.94
N ILE A 28 5.75 -5.97 7.49
CA ILE A 28 5.64 -5.72 8.92
C ILE A 28 5.00 -6.92 9.62
N LEU A 29 3.93 -7.49 9.05
CA LEU A 29 3.29 -8.72 9.52
C LEU A 29 4.32 -9.85 9.61
N THR A 30 5.12 -10.05 8.55
CA THR A 30 6.15 -11.09 8.53
C THR A 30 7.20 -10.87 9.63
N VAL A 31 7.67 -9.63 9.83
CA VAL A 31 8.63 -9.30 10.90
C VAL A 31 8.01 -9.49 12.28
N ALA A 32 6.81 -8.96 12.52
CA ALA A 32 6.11 -9.04 13.81
C ALA A 32 5.83 -10.50 14.19
N LEU A 33 5.30 -11.30 13.27
CA LEU A 33 4.99 -12.70 13.54
C LEU A 33 6.22 -13.62 13.48
N SER A 34 7.31 -13.25 12.81
CA SER A 34 8.57 -14.01 12.90
C SER A 34 9.07 -14.13 14.35
N ARG A 35 8.82 -13.10 15.18
CA ARG A 35 9.11 -13.13 16.63
C ARG A 35 8.15 -14.01 17.43
N VAL A 36 6.90 -14.14 16.99
CA VAL A 36 5.83 -14.89 17.68
C VAL A 36 5.78 -16.37 17.25
N LYS A 37 6.47 -16.74 16.16
CA LYS A 37 6.52 -18.09 15.56
C LYS A 37 6.87 -19.22 16.54
N ARG A 38 7.53 -18.93 17.67
CA ARG A 38 8.00 -19.94 18.63
C ARG A 38 6.96 -20.42 19.65
N ARG A 39 5.75 -19.84 19.72
CA ARG A 39 4.85 -20.05 20.86
C ARG A 39 3.64 -20.97 20.60
N ASN A 40 2.87 -20.81 19.51
CA ASN A 40 1.76 -21.70 19.10
C ASN A 40 0.99 -21.18 17.88
N ASN A 41 0.27 -22.07 17.14
CA ASN A 41 -0.58 -21.69 16.00
C ASN A 41 -1.66 -20.66 16.37
N ILE A 42 -2.31 -20.84 17.53
CA ILE A 42 -3.33 -19.89 18.03
C ILE A 42 -2.72 -18.50 18.25
N SER A 43 -1.47 -18.42 18.70
CA SER A 43 -0.78 -17.13 18.90
C SER A 43 -0.54 -16.39 17.59
N VAL A 44 -0.26 -17.12 16.49
CA VAL A 44 -0.10 -16.56 15.14
C VAL A 44 -1.44 -16.03 14.64
N PHE A 45 -2.53 -16.77 14.85
CA PHE A 45 -3.87 -16.33 14.49
C PHE A 45 -4.29 -15.05 15.22
N ILE A 46 -4.16 -15.03 16.55
CA ILE A 46 -4.52 -13.86 17.37
C ILE A 46 -3.65 -12.65 17.00
N SER A 47 -2.36 -12.86 16.77
CA SER A 47 -1.46 -11.77 16.36
C SER A 47 -1.84 -11.22 14.98
N GLY A 48 -2.16 -12.09 14.02
CA GLY A 48 -2.63 -11.68 12.69
C GLY A 48 -3.99 -10.97 12.73
N PHE A 49 -4.89 -11.43 13.61
CA PHE A 49 -6.21 -10.83 13.83
C PHE A 49 -6.11 -9.39 14.30
N PHE A 50 -5.35 -9.16 15.39
CA PHE A 50 -5.15 -7.80 15.91
C PHE A 50 -4.32 -6.95 14.97
N PHE A 51 -3.27 -7.51 14.37
CA PHE A 51 -2.42 -6.78 13.45
C PHE A 51 -3.19 -6.31 12.21
N GLY A 52 -3.99 -7.18 11.59
CA GLY A 52 -4.80 -6.82 10.42
C GLY A 52 -5.75 -5.67 10.70
N GLY A 53 -6.51 -5.74 11.79
CA GLY A 53 -7.43 -4.65 12.16
C GLY A 53 -6.73 -3.34 12.51
N VAL A 54 -5.65 -3.40 13.30
CA VAL A 54 -4.86 -2.20 13.64
C VAL A 54 -4.20 -1.62 12.40
N PHE A 55 -3.67 -2.46 11.50
CA PHE A 55 -3.01 -2.03 10.28
C PHE A 55 -3.99 -1.36 9.30
N GLU A 56 -5.16 -1.96 9.07
CA GLU A 56 -6.21 -1.35 8.24
C GLU A 56 -6.69 -0.02 8.83
N TYR A 57 -6.95 0.01 10.14
CA TYR A 57 -7.38 1.24 10.81
C TYR A 57 -6.33 2.34 10.72
N LEU A 58 -5.07 2.03 11.05
CA LEU A 58 -3.96 2.99 10.95
C LEU A 58 -3.74 3.46 9.52
N CYS A 59 -3.84 2.56 8.53
CA CYS A 59 -3.69 2.94 7.14
C CYS A 59 -4.81 3.89 6.69
N SER A 60 -6.06 3.60 7.05
CA SER A 60 -7.21 4.45 6.72
C SER A 60 -7.06 5.85 7.34
N VAL A 61 -6.66 5.92 8.62
CA VAL A 61 -6.41 7.21 9.30
C VAL A 61 -5.22 7.94 8.70
N PHE A 62 -4.12 7.23 8.41
CA PHE A 62 -2.94 7.83 7.80
C PHE A 62 -3.27 8.44 6.44
N THR A 63 -4.05 7.74 5.61
CA THR A 63 -4.37 8.23 4.26
C THR A 63 -5.37 9.37 4.28
N GLU A 64 -6.31 9.34 5.22
CA GLU A 64 -7.23 10.44 5.46
C GLU A 64 -6.48 11.70 5.92
N VAL A 65 -5.53 11.58 6.85
CA VAL A 65 -4.78 12.72 7.38
C VAL A 65 -3.74 13.26 6.39
N PHE A 66 -3.01 12.39 5.69
CA PHE A 66 -1.92 12.80 4.79
C PHE A 66 -2.38 13.14 3.38
N PHE A 67 -3.41 12.45 2.87
CA PHE A 67 -3.84 12.60 1.48
C PHE A 67 -5.28 13.12 1.34
N GLY A 68 -6.06 13.19 2.43
CA GLY A 68 -7.47 13.59 2.35
C GLY A 68 -8.34 12.59 1.60
N MET A 69 -7.96 11.30 1.60
CA MET A 69 -8.64 10.25 0.84
C MET A 69 -8.84 8.99 1.66
N LYS A 70 -9.92 8.25 1.37
CA LYS A 70 -10.15 6.90 1.89
C LYS A 70 -9.92 5.88 0.77
N PHE A 71 -9.04 4.91 1.01
CA PHE A 71 -8.80 3.81 0.06
C PHE A 71 -9.94 2.78 0.02
N TRP A 72 -10.74 2.72 1.08
CA TRP A 72 -11.90 1.84 1.18
C TRP A 72 -12.88 2.45 2.17
N ASP A 73 -14.17 2.28 1.89
CA ASP A 73 -15.26 2.64 2.81
C ASP A 73 -16.04 1.37 3.19
N TYR A 74 -15.96 1.00 4.47
CA TYR A 74 -16.67 -0.15 5.04
C TYR A 74 -17.90 0.28 5.87
N SER A 75 -18.38 1.52 5.71
CA SER A 75 -19.53 2.08 6.43
C SER A 75 -20.82 1.28 6.25
N TYR A 76 -20.96 0.54 5.15
CA TYR A 76 -22.17 -0.22 4.82
C TYR A 76 -22.16 -1.69 5.30
N MET A 77 -21.07 -2.16 5.92
CA MET A 77 -20.96 -3.57 6.36
C MET A 77 -21.22 -3.76 7.88
N PRO A 78 -21.93 -4.83 8.27
CA PRO A 78 -22.20 -5.14 9.67
C PRO A 78 -20.88 -5.45 10.42
N PHE A 79 -20.77 -5.00 11.68
CA PHE A 79 -19.55 -5.06 12.51
C PHE A 79 -18.37 -4.20 12.03
N ASN A 80 -18.66 -3.08 11.37
CA ASN A 80 -17.64 -2.08 11.10
C ASN A 80 -17.20 -1.35 12.39
N ILE A 81 -15.93 -0.94 12.41
CA ILE A 81 -15.38 -0.03 13.40
C ILE A 81 -15.14 1.26 12.63
N ASP A 82 -16.02 2.23 12.85
CA ASP A 82 -15.90 3.60 12.33
C ASP A 82 -15.88 3.72 10.79
N GLY A 83 -16.40 2.70 10.08
CA GLY A 83 -16.35 2.61 8.61
C GLY A 83 -14.95 2.36 8.02
N ARG A 84 -13.92 2.21 8.87
CA ARG A 84 -12.50 2.14 8.49
C ARG A 84 -11.91 0.72 8.52
N THR A 85 -12.42 -0.15 9.39
CA THR A 85 -12.13 -1.59 9.42
C THR A 85 -13.38 -2.38 9.85
N ASN A 86 -13.35 -3.70 9.75
CA ASN A 86 -14.46 -4.56 10.13
C ASN A 86 -13.96 -5.84 10.80
N LEU A 87 -14.68 -6.30 11.83
CA LEU A 87 -14.34 -7.49 12.61
C LEU A 87 -14.19 -8.76 11.74
N LEU A 88 -14.99 -8.88 10.66
CA LEU A 88 -14.88 -9.95 9.67
C LEU A 88 -13.54 -9.91 8.94
N PHE A 89 -13.08 -8.72 8.53
CA PHE A 89 -11.77 -8.56 7.89
C PHE A 89 -10.63 -8.87 8.86
N MET A 90 -10.72 -8.45 10.13
CA MET A 90 -9.78 -8.86 11.17
C MET A 90 -9.68 -10.38 11.27
N PHE A 91 -10.81 -11.08 11.20
CA PHE A 91 -10.85 -12.54 11.20
C PHE A 91 -10.17 -13.14 9.96
N PHE A 92 -10.44 -12.61 8.77
CA PHE A 92 -9.76 -13.01 7.54
C PHE A 92 -8.25 -12.77 7.63
N TRP A 93 -7.79 -11.65 8.16
CA TRP A 93 -6.37 -11.38 8.38
C TRP A 93 -5.70 -12.38 9.31
N GLY A 94 -6.39 -12.82 10.35
CA GLY A 94 -5.93 -13.92 11.21
C GLY A 94 -5.73 -15.23 10.43
N ILE A 95 -6.67 -15.59 9.56
CA ILE A 95 -6.55 -16.78 8.69
C ILE A 95 -5.41 -16.62 7.68
N VAL A 96 -5.35 -15.47 7.02
CA VAL A 96 -4.28 -15.15 6.05
C VAL A 96 -2.92 -15.23 6.70
N ALA A 97 -2.75 -14.72 7.94
CA ALA A 97 -1.51 -14.85 8.69
C ALA A 97 -1.14 -16.32 8.95
N LEU A 98 -2.11 -17.16 9.35
CA LEU A 98 -1.87 -18.61 9.50
C LEU A 98 -1.42 -19.26 8.19
N VAL A 99 -2.15 -19.01 7.09
CA VAL A 99 -1.86 -19.57 5.77
C VAL A 99 -0.50 -19.08 5.27
N TRP A 100 -0.20 -17.79 5.44
CA TRP A 100 1.07 -17.18 5.06
C TRP A 100 2.23 -17.90 5.73
N PHE A 101 2.20 -18.07 7.06
CA PHE A 101 3.30 -18.70 7.78
C PHE A 101 3.42 -20.21 7.55
N ARG A 102 2.30 -20.91 7.29
CA ARG A 102 2.29 -22.36 7.15
C ARG A 102 2.57 -22.83 5.72
N PHE A 103 2.06 -22.13 4.72
CA PHE A 103 2.08 -22.58 3.33
C PHE A 103 2.93 -21.69 2.42
N ILE A 104 2.94 -20.37 2.62
CA ILE A 104 3.60 -19.44 1.69
C ILE A 104 5.04 -19.13 2.10
N TYR A 105 5.28 -18.86 3.39
CA TYR A 105 6.60 -18.53 3.91
C TYR A 105 7.62 -19.66 3.71
N PRO A 106 7.32 -20.96 3.98
CA PRO A 106 8.30 -22.03 3.83
C PRO A 106 8.84 -22.23 2.40
N PRO A 107 8.01 -22.30 1.33
CA PRO A 107 8.53 -22.43 -0.03
C PRO A 107 9.23 -21.16 -0.51
N ILE A 108 8.78 -19.96 -0.10
CA ILE A 108 9.46 -18.71 -0.44
C ILE A 108 10.86 -18.67 0.20
N SER A 109 10.98 -18.95 1.51
CA SER A 109 12.28 -19.01 2.20
C SER A 109 13.23 -19.98 1.51
N LYS A 110 12.75 -21.19 1.17
CA LYS A 110 13.54 -22.19 0.46
C LYS A 110 13.94 -21.78 -0.95
N THR A 111 13.16 -20.93 -1.61
CA THR A 111 13.46 -20.44 -2.96
C THR A 111 14.48 -19.31 -2.89
N ILE A 112 14.33 -18.39 -1.92
CA ILE A 112 15.28 -17.31 -1.68
C ILE A 112 16.64 -17.84 -1.24
N GLU A 113 16.68 -18.87 -0.38
CA GLU A 113 17.92 -19.52 0.05
C GLU A 113 18.68 -20.22 -1.08
N LYS A 114 18.02 -20.54 -2.21
CA LYS A 114 18.69 -21.08 -3.41
C LYS A 114 19.37 -20.00 -4.25
N ILE A 115 18.99 -18.73 -4.07
CA ILE A 115 19.58 -17.61 -4.78
C ILE A 115 20.88 -17.23 -4.06
N PRO A 116 21.99 -16.97 -4.77
CA PRO A 116 23.22 -16.49 -4.15
C PRO A 116 22.93 -15.26 -3.29
N PRO A 117 23.39 -15.20 -2.02
CA PRO A 117 23.02 -14.13 -1.10
C PRO A 117 23.38 -12.75 -1.64
N VAL A 118 24.48 -12.64 -2.39
CA VAL A 118 24.92 -11.39 -3.04
C VAL A 118 23.90 -10.92 -4.10
N THR A 119 23.46 -11.81 -4.99
CA THR A 119 22.45 -11.49 -6.02
C THR A 119 21.10 -11.17 -5.39
N GLY A 120 20.70 -11.91 -4.36
CA GLY A 120 19.46 -11.67 -3.61
C GLY A 120 19.45 -10.30 -2.94
N THR A 121 20.55 -9.90 -2.29
CA THR A 121 20.66 -8.57 -1.67
C THR A 121 20.64 -7.45 -2.70
N VAL A 122 21.39 -7.57 -3.80
CA VAL A 122 21.40 -6.54 -4.86
C VAL A 122 20.00 -6.38 -5.47
N LEU A 123 19.34 -7.49 -5.79
CA LEU A 123 17.99 -7.47 -6.35
C LEU A 123 16.98 -6.87 -5.35
N ALA A 124 17.08 -7.21 -4.07
CA ALA A 124 16.24 -6.62 -3.02
C ALA A 124 16.44 -5.10 -2.94
N PHE A 125 17.69 -4.61 -2.98
CA PHE A 125 17.97 -3.17 -3.00
C PHE A 125 17.40 -2.48 -4.24
N ILE A 126 17.54 -3.08 -5.43
CA ILE A 126 16.98 -2.52 -6.67
C ILE A 126 15.45 -2.44 -6.59
N ILE A 127 14.80 -3.51 -6.13
CA ILE A 127 13.34 -3.56 -5.96
C ILE A 127 12.91 -2.53 -4.91
N THR A 128 13.56 -2.45 -3.76
CA THR A 128 13.25 -1.46 -2.72
C THR A 128 13.42 -0.03 -3.22
N ALA A 129 14.51 0.28 -3.93
CA ALA A 129 14.73 1.59 -4.52
C ALA A 129 13.63 1.93 -5.55
N PHE A 130 13.24 0.96 -6.38
CA PHE A 130 12.14 1.12 -7.33
C PHE A 130 10.82 1.43 -6.61
N PHE A 131 10.49 0.72 -5.53
CA PHE A 131 9.28 0.97 -4.73
C PHE A 131 9.31 2.34 -4.03
N ILE A 132 10.47 2.79 -3.54
CA ILE A 132 10.60 4.12 -2.91
C ILE A 132 10.37 5.22 -3.96
N CYS A 133 11.03 5.13 -5.11
CA CYS A 133 10.84 6.10 -6.21
C CYS A 133 9.37 6.12 -6.67
N ASN A 134 8.75 4.94 -6.79
CA ASN A 134 7.35 4.79 -7.13
C ASN A 134 6.43 5.48 -6.10
N GLY A 135 6.65 5.22 -4.81
CA GLY A 135 5.89 5.83 -3.72
C GLY A 135 5.99 7.36 -3.73
N ILE A 136 7.20 7.91 -3.95
CA ILE A 136 7.42 9.36 -4.04
C ILE A 136 6.63 9.96 -5.21
N VAL A 137 6.73 9.37 -6.41
CA VAL A 137 6.00 9.82 -7.60
C VAL A 137 4.50 9.80 -7.36
N THR A 138 3.97 8.69 -6.86
CA THR A 138 2.54 8.54 -6.60
C THR A 138 2.05 9.50 -5.52
N SER A 139 2.81 9.70 -4.44
CA SER A 139 2.48 10.69 -3.41
C SER A 139 2.46 12.13 -3.95
N MET A 140 3.39 12.50 -4.83
CA MET A 140 3.39 13.83 -5.46
C MET A 140 2.15 14.04 -6.34
N VAL A 141 1.78 13.02 -7.14
CA VAL A 141 0.56 13.07 -7.96
C VAL A 141 -0.67 13.24 -7.06
N MET A 142 -0.80 12.44 -5.99
CA MET A 142 -1.93 12.50 -5.07
C MET A 142 -2.04 13.84 -4.35
N ILE A 143 -0.94 14.36 -3.79
CA ILE A 143 -0.92 15.66 -3.12
C ILE A 143 -1.32 16.76 -4.11
N ARG A 144 -0.84 16.71 -5.36
CA ARG A 144 -1.23 17.67 -6.38
C ARG A 144 -2.71 17.52 -6.74
N THR A 145 -3.23 16.30 -6.92
CA THR A 145 -4.65 16.06 -7.23
C THR A 145 -5.56 16.58 -6.13
N THR A 146 -5.25 16.33 -4.85
CA THR A 146 -6.02 16.89 -3.72
C THR A 146 -5.86 18.41 -3.65
N GLY A 147 -4.63 18.93 -3.79
CA GLY A 147 -4.36 20.37 -3.76
C GLY A 147 -4.95 21.18 -4.92
N ARG A 148 -5.24 20.56 -6.08
CA ARG A 148 -5.94 21.19 -7.21
C ARG A 148 -7.32 21.72 -6.81
N LYS A 149 -7.95 21.14 -5.79
CA LYS A 149 -9.28 21.53 -5.33
C LYS A 149 -9.28 22.89 -4.63
N GLU A 150 -8.26 23.16 -3.81
CA GLU A 150 -8.10 24.46 -3.14
C GLU A 150 -7.34 25.48 -4.01
N GLN A 151 -6.36 25.02 -4.80
CA GLN A 151 -5.50 25.86 -5.64
C GLN A 151 -5.33 25.25 -7.04
N PRO A 152 -6.14 25.69 -8.02
CA PRO A 152 -6.16 25.09 -9.35
C PRO A 152 -4.90 25.42 -10.17
N VAL A 153 -4.17 26.50 -9.86
CA VAL A 153 -3.01 26.95 -10.64
C VAL A 153 -1.72 26.38 -10.07
N ALA A 154 -0.93 25.70 -10.90
CA ALA A 154 0.39 25.18 -10.55
C ALA A 154 1.38 26.33 -10.25
N ARG A 155 2.08 26.24 -9.12
CA ARG A 155 3.06 27.23 -8.67
C ARG A 155 4.48 26.91 -9.12
N ASN A 156 4.76 25.62 -9.37
CA ASN A 156 6.10 25.10 -9.62
C ASN A 156 6.16 24.28 -10.92
N VAL A 157 7.36 24.13 -11.47
CA VAL A 157 7.61 23.31 -12.68
C VAL A 157 7.21 21.85 -12.47
N ILE A 158 7.37 21.34 -11.24
CA ILE A 158 6.97 19.97 -10.88
C ILE A 158 5.43 19.82 -10.90
N GLU A 159 4.70 20.81 -10.38
CA GLU A 159 3.24 20.79 -10.37
C GLU A 159 2.67 20.92 -11.79
N GLN A 160 3.27 21.78 -12.62
CA GLN A 160 2.92 21.91 -14.05
C GLN A 160 3.15 20.58 -14.79
N PHE A 161 4.30 19.94 -14.57
CA PHE A 161 4.59 18.63 -15.16
C PHE A 161 3.58 17.56 -14.72
N ILE A 162 3.17 17.55 -13.46
CA ILE A 162 2.15 16.62 -12.96
C ILE A 162 0.76 16.95 -13.55
N ASP A 163 0.45 18.22 -13.78
CA ASP A 163 -0.79 18.66 -14.43
C ASP A 163 -0.88 18.24 -15.90
N ASP A 164 0.24 18.34 -16.62
CA ASP A 164 0.32 17.95 -18.03
C ASP A 164 0.26 16.43 -18.20
N GLU A 165 0.94 15.68 -17.32
CA GLU A 165 1.08 14.23 -17.44
C GLU A 165 -0.06 13.46 -16.73
N TYR A 166 -0.58 13.97 -15.60
CA TYR A 166 -1.66 13.35 -14.80
C TYR A 166 -2.83 14.31 -14.57
N PRO A 167 -3.60 14.62 -15.62
CA PRO A 167 -4.88 15.31 -15.46
C PRO A 167 -5.89 14.42 -14.71
N ASN A 168 -6.92 15.04 -14.13
CA ASN A 168 -7.84 14.37 -13.19
C ASN A 168 -8.57 13.16 -13.81
N ASP A 169 -8.78 13.14 -15.14
CA ASP A 169 -9.38 12.03 -15.87
C ASP A 169 -8.44 10.81 -15.95
N VAL A 170 -7.13 11.03 -16.11
CA VAL A 170 -6.11 9.96 -16.07
C VAL A 170 -6.01 9.40 -14.66
N VAL A 171 -5.96 10.27 -13.64
CA VAL A 171 -5.91 9.85 -12.23
C VAL A 171 -7.12 8.99 -11.87
N ARG A 172 -8.34 9.40 -12.25
CA ARG A 172 -9.57 8.61 -12.02
C ARG A 172 -9.55 7.25 -12.73
N LYS A 173 -8.95 7.15 -13.92
CA LYS A 173 -8.78 5.87 -14.63
C LYS A 173 -7.74 4.96 -13.97
N LEU A 174 -6.65 5.54 -13.46
CA LEU A 174 -5.60 4.79 -12.77
C LEU A 174 -6.08 4.28 -11.40
N TRP A 175 -6.88 5.08 -10.70
CA TRP A 175 -7.35 4.77 -9.35
C TRP A 175 -8.86 4.90 -9.18
N PRO A 176 -9.63 3.98 -9.77
CA PRO A 176 -11.10 4.03 -9.74
C PRO A 176 -11.68 3.73 -8.34
N ASN A 177 -10.91 3.10 -7.45
CA ASN A 177 -11.36 2.68 -6.12
C ASN A 177 -11.09 3.72 -5.01
N MET A 178 -10.53 4.89 -5.34
CA MET A 178 -10.22 5.92 -4.34
C MET A 178 -11.34 6.94 -4.26
N ASP A 179 -11.95 7.05 -3.07
CA ASP A 179 -12.88 8.13 -2.77
C ASP A 179 -12.10 9.37 -2.30
N PHE A 180 -12.13 10.39 -3.14
CA PHE A 180 -11.66 11.73 -2.79
C PHE A 180 -12.73 12.36 -1.89
N LEU A 181 -12.39 12.68 -0.63
CA LEU A 181 -13.35 13.02 0.45
C LEU A 181 -14.14 14.34 0.31
N GLU A 182 -14.38 14.85 -0.89
CA GLU A 182 -15.18 16.07 -1.08
C GLU A 182 -16.04 15.97 -2.36
N GLU A 183 -17.05 15.12 -2.31
CA GLU A 183 -18.33 15.44 -2.96
C GLU A 183 -19.34 15.88 -1.90
#